data_AF-A0A529VJJ0-F1
#
_entry.id   AF-A0A529VJJ0-F1
#
_cell.length_a   1.000
_cell.length_b   1.000
_cell.length_c   1.000
_cell.angle_alpha   90.00
_cell.angle_beta   90.00
_cell.angle_gamma   90.00
#
_symmetry.space_group_name_H-M   'P 1'
#
loop_
_entity.id
_entity.type
_entity.pdbx_description
1 polymer ?
#
loop_
_entity_poly.entity_id
_entity_poly.type
_entity_poly.pdbx_seq_one_letter_code
_entity_poly.pdbx_strand_id
1 'polypeptide(L)'
;MPTMAEVARRAGVSVSTVSHVVNRTRFVSPEKAQLINDAIAAMGYQPNELARSLKVASTNSVGLAISAISNPYFTDIICAVEAECARLGLMVFLSDTQEDPDRELQVVRAFHQRRVDGVILAP
;
A
#
# COMPACT_ATOMS: atom_id res chain seq x y z
N MET A 1 1.98 -15.97 13.04
CA MET A 1 2.55 -15.56 11.73
C MET A 1 4.06 -15.61 11.83
N PRO A 2 4.77 -16.11 10.81
CA PRO A 2 6.22 -16.09 10.79
C PRO A 2 6.73 -14.65 10.86
N THR A 3 7.89 -14.44 11.49
CA THR A 3 8.54 -13.13 11.59
C THR A 3 9.77 -13.05 10.69
N MET A 4 10.17 -11.83 10.34
CA MET A 4 11.42 -11.60 9.59
C MET A 4 12.66 -12.19 10.27
N ALA A 5 12.65 -12.27 11.62
CA ALA A 5 13.71 -12.90 12.40
C ALA A 5 13.77 -14.43 12.20
N GLU A 6 12.61 -15.08 12.07
CA GLU A 6 12.54 -16.51 11.77
C GLU A 6 12.97 -16.82 10.34
N VAL A 7 12.58 -15.98 9.38
CA VAL A 7 13.06 -16.07 7.99
C VAL A 7 14.59 -15.95 7.95
N ALA A 8 15.15 -14.98 8.68
CA ALA A 8 16.60 -14.78 8.77
C ALA A 8 17.33 -16.00 9.33
N ARG A 9 16.81 -16.59 10.42
CA ARG A 9 17.35 -17.84 10.99
C ARG A 9 17.32 -19.00 10.00
N ARG A 10 16.22 -19.17 9.28
CA ARG A 10 16.06 -20.27 8.31
C ARG A 10 16.97 -20.11 7.09
N ALA A 11 17.11 -18.88 6.59
CA ALA A 11 17.97 -18.57 5.45
C ALA A 11 19.46 -18.43 5.82
N GLY A 12 19.83 -18.50 7.11
CA GLY A 12 21.22 -18.39 7.57
C GLY A 12 21.83 -16.99 7.38
N VAL A 13 21.01 -15.94 7.39
CA VAL A 13 21.45 -14.55 7.16
C VAL A 13 21.01 -13.63 8.30
N SER A 14 21.50 -12.39 8.30
CA SER A 14 21.02 -11.38 9.25
C SER A 14 19.64 -10.86 8.86
N VAL A 15 18.87 -10.38 9.86
CA VAL A 15 17.57 -9.73 9.64
C VAL A 15 17.70 -8.53 8.69
N SER A 16 18.82 -7.81 8.74
CA SER A 16 19.10 -6.70 7.82
C SER A 16 19.19 -7.16 6.37
N THR A 17 19.82 -8.32 6.10
CA THR A 17 19.89 -8.87 4.74
C THR A 17 18.52 -9.26 4.22
N VAL A 18 17.68 -9.90 5.05
CA VAL A 18 16.29 -10.20 4.70
C VAL A 18 15.52 -8.90 4.40
N SER A 19 15.70 -7.88 5.24
CA SER A 19 15.10 -6.55 5.03
C SER A 19 15.51 -5.94 3.69
N HIS A 20 16.78 -6.07 3.28
CA HIS A 20 17.24 -5.52 2.01
C HIS A 20 16.67 -6.25 0.80
N VAL A 21 16.50 -7.58 0.88
CA VAL A 21 15.87 -8.37 -0.18
C VAL A 21 14.38 -8.06 -0.29
N VAL A 22 13.66 -8.10 0.84
CA VAL A 22 12.22 -7.83 0.89
C VAL A 22 11.90 -6.40 0.44
N ASN A 23 12.67 -5.40 0.90
CA ASN A 23 12.41 -3.99 0.58
C ASN A 23 13.19 -3.47 -0.64
N ARG A 24 13.99 -4.31 -1.31
CA ARG A 24 14.85 -3.93 -2.46
C ARG A 24 15.72 -2.69 -2.24
N THR A 25 16.23 -2.49 -1.02
CA THR A 25 16.96 -1.27 -0.63
C THR A 25 18.47 -1.33 -0.86
N ARG A 26 19.03 -2.53 -1.09
CA ARG A 26 20.47 -2.71 -1.33
C ARG A 26 20.69 -3.94 -2.20
N PHE A 27 21.76 -3.94 -3.00
CA PHE A 27 22.21 -5.13 -3.71
C PHE A 27 22.55 -6.26 -2.73
N VAL A 28 21.99 -7.44 -2.98
CA VAL A 28 22.27 -8.70 -2.30
C VAL A 28 22.60 -9.72 -3.39
N SER A 29 23.60 -10.58 -3.14
CA SER A 29 24.00 -11.57 -4.14
C SER A 29 22.81 -12.48 -4.52
N PRO A 30 22.69 -12.89 -5.80
CA PRO A 30 21.58 -13.72 -6.26
C PRO A 30 21.39 -14.99 -5.43
N GLU A 31 22.50 -15.64 -5.04
CA GLU A 31 22.52 -16.81 -4.17
C GLU A 31 21.83 -16.55 -2.81
N LYS A 32 22.16 -15.44 -2.15
CA LYS A 32 21.56 -15.08 -0.85
C LYS A 32 20.10 -14.67 -1.01
N ALA A 33 19.78 -13.97 -2.10
CA ALA A 33 18.39 -13.61 -2.40
C ALA A 33 17.53 -14.86 -2.61
N GLN A 34 18.05 -15.88 -3.29
CA GLN A 34 17.35 -17.15 -3.49
C GLN A 34 17.08 -17.86 -2.16
N LEU A 35 18.09 -18.02 -1.30
CA LEU A 35 17.93 -18.64 0.03
C LEU A 35 16.83 -17.94 0.87
N ILE A 36 16.77 -16.61 0.79
CA ILE A 36 15.76 -15.82 1.50
C ILE A 36 14.37 -16.05 0.89
N ASN A 37 14.24 -16.02 -0.44
CA ASN A 37 12.97 -16.23 -1.12
C ASN A 37 12.41 -17.64 -0.86
N ASP A 38 13.28 -18.66 -0.86
CA ASP A 38 12.89 -20.04 -0.54
C ASP A 38 12.41 -20.16 0.91
N ALA A 39 13.08 -19.48 1.85
CA ALA A 39 12.65 -19.44 3.25
C ALA A 39 11.32 -18.71 3.43
N ILE A 40 11.09 -17.60 2.71
CA ILE A 40 9.83 -16.85 2.71
C ILE A 40 8.69 -17.73 2.20
N ALA A 41 8.89 -18.40 1.06
CA ALA A 41 7.90 -19.28 0.45
C ALA A 41 7.57 -20.48 1.34
N ALA A 42 8.59 -21.15 1.89
CA ALA A 42 8.41 -22.31 2.77
C ALA A 42 7.68 -21.97 4.08
N MET A 43 7.82 -20.75 4.57
CA MET A 43 7.21 -20.31 5.83
C MET A 43 5.87 -19.59 5.63
N GLY A 44 5.52 -19.19 4.40
CA GLY A 44 4.37 -18.33 4.14
C GLY A 44 4.51 -16.95 4.78
N TYR A 45 5.73 -16.42 4.90
CA TYR A 45 5.95 -15.09 5.45
C TYR A 45 5.38 -14.03 4.49
N GLN A 46 4.46 -13.22 4.98
CA GLN A 46 4.01 -12.01 4.28
C GLN A 46 4.55 -10.78 5.02
N PRO A 47 5.23 -9.85 4.31
CA PRO A 47 5.63 -8.58 4.89
C PRO A 47 4.41 -7.86 5.48
N ASN A 48 4.55 -7.39 6.72
CA ASN A 48 3.50 -6.59 7.35
C ASN A 48 3.53 -5.17 6.76
N GLU A 49 2.62 -4.89 5.82
CA GLU A 49 2.46 -3.58 5.18
C GLU A 49 2.16 -2.46 6.20
N LEU A 50 1.51 -2.74 7.33
CA LEU A 50 1.30 -1.75 8.41
C LEU A 50 2.60 -1.40 9.13
N ALA A 51 3.49 -2.37 9.35
CA ALA A 51 4.80 -2.10 9.95
C ALA A 51 5.71 -1.33 8.98
N ARG A 52 5.56 -1.58 7.67
CA ARG A 52 6.21 -0.82 6.60
C ARG A 52 5.69 0.61 6.55
N SER A 53 4.37 0.82 6.57
CA SER A 53 3.78 2.16 6.51
C SER A 53 4.14 3.03 7.71
N LEU A 54 4.30 2.43 8.90
CA LEU A 54 4.80 3.13 10.09
C LEU A 54 6.25 3.61 9.95
N LYS A 55 7.09 2.88 9.21
CA LYS A 55 8.51 3.23 9.02
C LYS A 55 8.75 4.16 7.82
N VAL A 56 7.92 4.04 6.78
CA VAL A 56 8.01 4.82 5.53
C VAL A 56 7.12 6.06 5.57
N ALA A 57 6.22 6.18 6.57
CA ALA A 57 5.21 7.23 6.68
C ALA A 57 4.28 7.32 5.46
N SER A 58 4.05 6.20 4.77
CA SER A 58 3.15 6.10 3.62
C SER A 58 2.34 4.81 3.70
N THR A 59 1.03 4.90 3.45
CA THR A 59 0.10 3.77 3.45
C THR A 59 -0.08 3.12 2.08
N ASN A 60 0.64 3.61 1.06
CA ASN A 60 0.43 3.31 -0.35
C ASN A 60 -1.05 3.43 -0.73
N SER A 61 -1.70 4.50 -0.29
CA SER A 61 -3.13 4.68 -0.53
C SER A 61 -3.53 6.12 -0.86
N VAL A 62 -4.54 6.27 -1.70
CA VAL A 62 -5.09 7.56 -2.14
C VAL A 62 -6.58 7.58 -1.86
N GLY A 63 -7.06 8.66 -1.26
CA GLY A 63 -8.50 8.92 -1.13
C GLY A 63 -9.04 9.59 -2.38
N LEU A 64 -10.15 9.09 -2.92
CA LEU A 64 -10.88 9.68 -4.04
C LEU A 64 -12.30 10.05 -3.54
N ALA A 65 -12.54 11.34 -3.38
CA ALA A 65 -13.82 11.91 -2.97
C ALA A 65 -14.47 12.61 -4.17
N ILE A 66 -15.62 12.12 -4.59
CA ILE A 66 -16.27 12.57 -5.82
C ILE A 66 -17.78 12.59 -5.60
N SER A 67 -18.47 13.58 -6.18
CA SER A 67 -19.93 13.59 -6.23
C SER A 67 -20.48 12.64 -7.30
N ALA A 68 -21.55 11.93 -6.96
CA ALA A 68 -22.34 11.15 -7.92
C ALA A 68 -21.54 10.04 -8.64
N ILE A 69 -21.05 9.05 -7.88
CA ILE A 69 -20.41 7.83 -8.42
C ILE A 69 -21.32 7.10 -9.43
N SER A 70 -22.65 7.28 -9.34
CA SER A 70 -23.62 6.74 -10.28
C SER A 70 -23.69 7.49 -11.63
N ASN A 71 -23.05 8.64 -11.77
CA ASN A 71 -23.02 9.40 -13.01
C ASN A 71 -21.96 8.81 -13.95
N PRO A 72 -22.34 8.33 -15.16
CA PRO A 72 -21.41 7.74 -16.12
C PRO A 72 -20.23 8.64 -16.49
N TYR A 73 -20.37 9.96 -16.40
CA TYR A 73 -19.28 10.91 -16.63
C TYR A 73 -18.04 10.63 -15.76
N PHE A 74 -18.26 10.20 -14.52
CA PHE A 74 -17.16 9.98 -13.58
C PHE A 74 -16.59 8.56 -13.64
N THR A 75 -17.29 7.61 -14.23
CA THR A 75 -16.82 6.22 -14.33
C THR A 75 -15.47 6.14 -15.03
N ASP A 76 -15.30 6.85 -16.15
CA ASP A 76 -14.05 6.86 -16.90
C ASP A 76 -12.89 7.46 -16.08
N ILE A 77 -13.18 8.49 -15.30
CA ILE A 77 -12.21 9.15 -14.41
C ILE A 77 -11.81 8.20 -13.27
N ILE A 78 -12.78 7.55 -12.61
CA ILE A 78 -12.52 6.57 -11.55
C ILE A 78 -11.65 5.43 -12.08
N CYS A 79 -12.01 4.87 -13.25
CA CYS A 79 -11.25 3.80 -13.90
C CYS A 79 -9.81 4.24 -14.23
N ALA A 80 -9.62 5.46 -14.75
CA ALA A 80 -8.29 5.98 -15.07
C ALA A 80 -7.44 6.19 -13.81
N VAL A 81 -8.02 6.74 -12.74
CA VAL A 81 -7.33 6.93 -11.45
C VAL A 81 -6.96 5.58 -10.83
N GLU A 82 -7.88 4.62 -10.82
CA GLU A 82 -7.63 3.28 -10.29
C GLU A 82 -6.50 2.57 -11.05
N ALA A 83 -6.54 2.58 -12.39
CA ALA A 83 -5.53 1.93 -13.22
C ALA A 83 -4.13 2.51 -12.98
N GLU A 84 -4.01 3.82 -12.86
CA GLU A 84 -2.72 4.48 -12.62
C GLU A 84 -2.23 4.25 -11.18
N CYS A 85 -3.13 4.29 -10.20
CA CYS A 85 -2.79 3.92 -8.82
C CYS A 85 -2.30 2.47 -8.74
N ALA A 86 -3.00 1.54 -9.38
CA ALA A 86 -2.62 0.13 -9.43
C ALA A 86 -1.24 -0.07 -10.07
N ARG A 87 -0.94 0.65 -11.15
CA ARG A 87 0.39 0.64 -11.80
C ARG A 87 1.51 1.10 -10.87
N LEU A 88 1.20 2.03 -9.96
CA LEU A 88 2.13 2.55 -8.94
C LEU A 88 2.14 1.72 -7.64
N GLY A 89 1.31 0.68 -7.53
CA GLY A 89 1.16 -0.12 -6.31
C GLY A 89 0.40 0.60 -5.20
N LEU A 90 -0.42 1.60 -5.55
CA LEU A 90 -1.28 2.35 -4.64
C LEU A 90 -2.70 1.78 -4.64
N MET A 91 -3.35 1.80 -3.47
CA MET A 91 -4.77 1.47 -3.32
C MET A 91 -5.63 2.73 -3.32
N VAL A 92 -6.84 2.64 -3.89
CA VAL A 92 -7.81 3.75 -3.91
C VAL A 92 -8.93 3.52 -2.91
N PHE A 93 -9.18 4.50 -2.04
CA PHE A 93 -10.38 4.58 -1.21
C PHE A 93 -11.38 5.53 -1.86
N LEU A 94 -12.46 4.98 -2.43
CA LEU A 94 -13.51 5.77 -3.06
C LEU A 94 -14.61 6.15 -2.05
N SER A 95 -15.08 7.39 -2.09
CA SER A 95 -16.22 7.86 -1.30
C SER A 95 -17.10 8.84 -2.08
N ASP A 96 -18.40 8.66 -1.98
CA ASP A 96 -19.42 9.54 -2.57
C ASP A 96 -19.70 10.73 -1.65
N THR A 97 -19.49 11.94 -2.15
CA THR A 97 -19.74 13.19 -1.41
C THR A 97 -21.16 13.71 -1.57
N GLN A 98 -21.91 13.24 -2.58
CA GLN A 98 -23.31 13.61 -2.84
C GLN A 98 -23.56 15.12 -2.96
N GLU A 99 -22.58 15.89 -3.44
CA GLU A 99 -22.65 17.36 -3.57
C GLU A 99 -22.96 18.08 -2.24
N ASP A 100 -22.65 17.44 -1.11
CA ASP A 100 -22.89 17.97 0.22
C ASP A 100 -21.55 18.38 0.88
N PRO A 101 -21.31 19.69 1.10
CA PRO A 101 -20.08 20.19 1.71
C PRO A 101 -19.77 19.60 3.10
N ASP A 102 -20.80 19.27 3.90
CA ASP A 102 -20.59 18.65 5.20
C ASP A 102 -20.09 17.20 5.03
N ARG A 103 -20.59 16.49 4.02
CA ARG A 103 -20.10 15.15 3.66
C ARG A 103 -18.69 15.19 3.10
N GLU A 104 -18.39 16.14 2.22
CA GLU A 104 -17.01 16.35 1.70
C GLU A 104 -16.01 16.49 2.86
N LEU A 105 -16.33 17.35 3.83
CA LEU A 105 -15.48 17.57 4.99
C LEU A 105 -15.34 16.31 5.86
N GLN A 106 -16.42 15.56 6.06
CA GLN A 106 -16.38 14.29 6.78
C GLN A 106 -15.50 13.25 6.07
N VAL A 107 -15.61 13.15 4.74
CA VAL A 107 -14.81 12.23 3.92
C VAL A 107 -13.33 12.59 3.98
N VAL A 108 -12.99 13.87 3.80
CA VAL A 108 -11.60 14.34 3.90
C VAL A 108 -11.00 14.05 5.28
N ARG A 109 -11.77 14.29 6.36
CA ARG A 109 -11.34 13.92 7.72
C ARG A 109 -11.16 12.42 7.88
N ALA A 110 -12.04 11.61 7.31
CA ALA A 110 -12.00 10.16 7.36
C ALA A 110 -10.77 9.59 6.60
N PHE A 111 -10.39 10.20 5.48
CA PHE A 111 -9.18 9.89 4.74
C PHE A 111 -7.92 10.29 5.52
N HIS A 112 -7.92 11.48 6.13
CA HIS A 112 -6.82 11.93 6.98
C HIS A 112 -6.57 10.98 8.17
N GLN A 113 -7.63 10.55 8.85
CA GLN A 113 -7.54 9.59 9.96
C GLN A 113 -6.97 8.23 9.52
N ARG A 114 -7.26 7.80 8.29
CA ARG A 114 -6.70 6.58 7.67
C ARG A 114 -5.26 6.76 7.18
N ARG A 115 -4.70 7.98 7.27
CA ARG A 115 -3.37 8.34 6.78
C ARG A 115 -3.17 8.00 5.29
N VAL A 116 -4.17 8.28 4.46
CA VAL A 116 -3.96 8.22 3.02
C VAL A 116 -2.84 9.19 2.63
N ASP A 117 -2.09 8.82 1.60
CA ASP A 117 -0.91 9.56 1.15
C ASP A 117 -1.29 10.78 0.30
N GLY A 118 -2.52 10.80 -0.23
CA GLY A 118 -3.08 11.91 -0.98
C GLY A 118 -4.60 11.84 -1.06
N VAL A 119 -5.23 12.97 -1.37
CA VAL A 119 -6.68 13.07 -1.61
C VAL A 119 -6.91 13.76 -2.95
N ILE A 120 -7.73 13.13 -3.80
CA ILE A 120 -8.32 13.72 -5.00
C ILE A 120 -9.76 14.06 -4.64
N LEU A 121 -10.11 15.35 -4.73
CA LEU A 121 -11.45 15.86 -4.42
C LEU A 121 -12.05 16.48 -5.67
N ALA A 122 -13.22 15.99 -6.07
CA ALA A 122 -14.11 16.60 -7.05
C ALA A 122 -15.44 16.91 -6.34
N PRO A 123 -15.66 18.16 -5.90
CA PRO A 123 -16.90 18.57 -5.26
C PRO A 123 -18.08 18.46 -6.24
#